data_AF-W6L7H2-F1
#
_entry.id   AF-W6L7H2-F1
#
_cell.length_a   1.000
_cell.length_b   1.000
_cell.length_c   1.000
_cell.angle_alpha   90.00
_cell.angle_beta   90.00
_cell.angle_gamma   90.00
#
_symmetry.space_group_name_H-M   'P 1'
#
loop_
_entity.id
_entity.type
_entity.pdbx_description
1 polymer ?
#
loop_
_entity_poly.entity_id
_entity_poly.type
_entity_poly.pdbx_seq_one_letter_code
_entity_poly.pdbx_strand_id
1 'polypeptide(L)'
;MYDYRLDMWSLGCMMAGIIFMKEPFFRGKDNTDQLIRIVKVLGTHDFQVYLNKFDLKLPASLENLLMRHTKKSWSSFVSSENHHLCTDVALDFLDKLLRYDHTQRIQATEALQHPYFDPVRAHLESQTGVSNHGNCDENEHI
;
A
#
# COMPACT_ATOMS: atom_id res chain seq x y z
N MET A 1 9.67 19.61 -6.64
CA MET A 1 10.24 18.61 -5.72
C MET A 1 9.50 17.31 -6.02
N TYR A 2 10.20 16.28 -6.48
CA TYR A 2 9.55 15.01 -6.86
C TYR A 2 8.91 14.38 -5.62
N ASP A 3 7.61 14.11 -5.70
CA ASP A 3 6.84 13.56 -4.59
C ASP A 3 6.88 12.03 -4.65
N TYR A 4 7.91 11.43 -4.04
CA TYR A 4 8.08 9.98 -3.90
C TYR A 4 6.82 9.28 -3.32
N ARG A 5 5.94 10.02 -2.63
CA ARG A 5 4.68 9.50 -2.09
C ARG A 5 3.67 9.18 -3.20
N LEU A 6 3.82 9.73 -4.40
CA LEU A 6 3.02 9.37 -5.56
C LEU A 6 3.34 7.93 -6.02
N ASP A 7 4.62 7.56 -6.02
CA ASP A 7 5.04 6.20 -6.38
C ASP A 7 4.49 5.17 -5.39
N MET A 8 4.45 5.51 -4.10
CA MET A 8 3.86 4.66 -3.06
C MET A 8 2.35 4.44 -3.27
N TRP A 9 1.63 5.42 -3.81
CA TRP A 9 0.23 5.25 -4.19
C TRP A 9 0.07 4.30 -5.37
N SER A 10 0.91 4.46 -6.40
CA SER A 10 0.93 3.57 -7.56
C SER A 10 1.23 2.12 -7.16
N LEU A 11 2.18 1.92 -6.24
CA LEU A 11 2.46 0.62 -5.62
C LEU A 11 1.23 0.05 -4.90
N GLY A 12 0.53 0.87 -4.10
CA GLY A 12 -0.71 0.45 -3.44
C GLY A 12 -1.80 0.04 -4.44
N CYS A 13 -1.95 0.75 -5.55
CA CYS A 13 -2.93 0.40 -6.59
C CYS A 13 -2.58 -0.92 -7.27
N MET A 14 -1.29 -1.16 -7.55
CA MET A 14 -0.80 -2.41 -8.11
C MET A 14 -1.02 -3.57 -7.13
N MET A 15 -0.62 -3.40 -5.87
CA MET A 15 -0.82 -4.39 -4.81
C MET A 15 -2.30 -4.74 -4.65
N ALA A 16 -3.19 -3.74 -4.58
CA ALA A 16 -4.63 -3.96 -4.52
C ALA A 16 -5.13 -4.77 -5.72
N GLY A 17 -4.63 -4.49 -6.93
CA GLY A 17 -4.98 -5.24 -8.13
C GLY A 17 -4.58 -6.71 -8.04
N ILE A 18 -3.39 -6.99 -7.49
CA ILE A 18 -2.86 -8.35 -7.31
C ILE A 18 -3.64 -9.09 -6.22
N ILE A 19 -3.68 -8.55 -4.99
CA ILE A 19 -4.24 -9.30 -3.85
C ILE A 19 -5.74 -9.47 -3.96
N PHE A 20 -6.46 -8.54 -4.58
CA PHE A 20 -7.89 -8.67 -4.82
C PHE A 20 -8.23 -9.34 -6.17
N MET A 21 -7.22 -9.74 -6.96
CA MET A 21 -7.36 -10.32 -8.30
C MET A 21 -8.27 -9.47 -9.21
N LYS A 22 -8.09 -8.14 -9.17
CA LYS A 22 -8.94 -7.17 -9.85
C LYS A 22 -8.11 -6.08 -10.51
N GLU A 23 -7.85 -6.23 -11.81
CA GLU A 23 -7.01 -5.30 -12.55
C GLU A 23 -7.80 -4.48 -13.60
N PRO A 24 -7.72 -3.13 -13.60
CA PRO A 24 -7.24 -2.28 -12.50
C PRO A 24 -8.22 -2.26 -11.32
N PHE A 25 -7.71 -2.10 -10.10
CA PHE A 25 -8.54 -2.07 -8.89
C PHE A 25 -9.48 -0.86 -8.88
N PHE A 26 -8.94 0.32 -9.14
CA PHE A 26 -9.67 1.55 -9.39
C PHE A 26 -9.85 1.74 -10.91
N ARG A 27 -11.01 1.35 -11.44
CA ARG A 27 -11.32 1.44 -12.87
C ARG A 27 -12.20 2.67 -13.17
N GLY A 28 -11.57 3.81 -13.44
CA GLY A 28 -12.20 5.03 -13.94
C GLY A 28 -12.17 5.14 -15.46
N LYS A 29 -13.19 5.75 -16.05
CA LYS A 29 -13.24 6.03 -17.50
C LYS A 29 -12.48 7.30 -17.90
N ASP A 30 -12.42 8.26 -16.98
CA ASP A 30 -11.73 9.54 -17.11
C ASP A 30 -11.22 9.96 -15.71
N ASN A 31 -10.54 11.10 -15.61
CA ASN A 31 -9.97 11.58 -14.34
C ASN A 31 -11.03 11.81 -13.25
N THR A 32 -12.23 12.23 -13.64
CA THR A 32 -13.33 12.50 -12.71
C THR A 32 -13.90 11.18 -12.18
N ASP A 33 -14.19 10.22 -13.08
CA ASP A 33 -14.65 8.89 -12.68
C ASP A 33 -13.58 8.17 -11.85
N GLN A 34 -12.29 8.32 -12.17
CA GLN A 34 -11.19 7.75 -11.39
C GLN A 34 -11.23 8.24 -9.94
N LEU A 35 -11.37 9.55 -9.72
CA LEU A 35 -11.50 10.12 -8.38
C LEU A 35 -12.76 9.59 -7.67
N ILE A 36 -13.89 9.49 -8.38
CA ILE A 36 -15.12 8.92 -7.83
C ILE A 36 -14.91 7.45 -7.40
N ARG A 37 -14.17 6.64 -8.17
CA ARG A 37 -13.84 5.26 -7.77
C ARG A 37 -13.01 5.19 -6.50
N ILE A 38 -12.05 6.09 -6.35
CA ILE A 38 -11.22 6.17 -5.14
C ILE A 38 -12.08 6.55 -3.93
N VAL A 39 -12.90 7.60 -4.04
CA VAL A 39 -13.79 8.06 -2.96
C VAL A 39 -14.84 7.04 -2.57
N LYS A 40 -15.33 6.24 -3.51
CA LYS A 40 -16.23 5.11 -3.23
C LYS A 40 -15.62 4.02 -2.34
N VAL A 41 -14.28 3.94 -2.27
CA VAL A 41 -13.56 2.93 -1.48
C VAL A 41 -13.01 3.54 -0.20
N LEU A 42 -12.26 4.64 -0.30
CA LEU A 42 -11.61 5.27 0.86
C LEU A 42 -12.55 6.18 1.66
N GLY A 43 -13.70 6.55 1.10
CA GLY A 43 -14.74 7.32 1.77
C GLY A 43 -14.56 8.84 1.67
N THR A 44 -15.67 9.54 1.86
CA THR A 44 -15.74 11.01 1.76
C THR A 44 -15.10 11.72 2.95
N HIS A 45 -15.13 11.12 4.14
CA HIS A 45 -14.66 11.78 5.37
C HIS A 45 -13.16 12.12 5.28
N ASP A 46 -12.31 11.12 5.06
CA ASP A 46 -10.86 11.31 4.95
C ASP A 46 -10.50 12.20 3.75
N PHE A 47 -11.29 12.13 2.68
CA PHE A 47 -11.13 13.01 1.53
C PHE A 47 -11.39 14.48 1.88
N GLN A 48 -12.45 14.77 2.65
CA GLN A 48 -12.74 16.14 3.10
C GLN A 48 -11.66 16.67 4.05
N VAL A 49 -11.17 15.83 4.96
CA VAL A 49 -10.03 16.18 5.83
C VAL A 49 -8.81 16.54 5.00
N TYR A 50 -8.52 15.78 3.96
CA TYR A 50 -7.43 16.06 3.02
C TYR A 50 -7.62 17.39 2.29
N LEU A 51 -8.81 17.65 1.72
CA LEU A 51 -9.10 18.92 1.04
C LEU A 51 -8.90 20.12 1.97
N ASN A 52 -9.41 20.02 3.20
CA ASN A 52 -9.30 21.08 4.19
C ASN A 52 -7.84 21.31 4.63
N LYS A 53 -7.06 20.24 4.83
CA LYS A 53 -5.65 20.32 5.25
C LYS A 53 -4.77 21.08 4.24
N PHE A 54 -5.07 20.94 2.95
CA PHE A 54 -4.27 21.51 1.86
C PHE A 54 -4.96 22.68 1.14
N ASP A 55 -6.06 23.21 1.69
CA ASP A 55 -6.87 24.30 1.11
C ASP A 55 -7.25 24.06 -0.36
N LEU A 56 -7.66 22.83 -0.68
CA LEU A 56 -8.02 22.42 -2.04
C LEU A 56 -9.51 22.65 -2.29
N LYS A 57 -9.82 23.37 -3.36
CA LYS A 57 -11.20 23.65 -3.77
C LYS A 57 -11.64 22.70 -4.87
N LEU A 58 -12.80 22.08 -4.68
CA LEU A 58 -13.45 21.27 -5.70
C LEU A 58 -14.47 22.10 -6.48
N PRO A 59 -14.65 21.82 -7.79
CA PRO A 59 -15.81 22.31 -8.52
C PRO A 59 -17.11 21.81 -7.88
N ALA A 60 -18.12 22.68 -7.78
CA ALA A 60 -19.41 22.35 -7.17
C ALA A 60 -20.11 21.14 -7.84
N SER A 61 -19.88 20.92 -9.13
CA SER A 61 -20.37 19.75 -9.86
C SER A 61 -19.81 18.43 -9.33
N LEU A 62 -18.56 18.44 -8.86
CA LEU A 62 -17.86 17.26 -8.37
C LEU A 62 -18.12 17.03 -6.87
N GLU A 63 -18.27 18.09 -6.10
CA GLU A 63 -18.58 18.01 -4.67
C GLU A 63 -19.83 17.14 -4.43
N ASN A 64 -20.93 17.41 -5.14
CA ASN A 64 -22.16 16.63 -5.02
C ASN A 64 -21.99 15.13 -5.32
N LEU A 65 -21.07 14.76 -6.23
CA LEU A 65 -20.81 13.37 -6.61
C LEU A 65 -19.97 12.62 -5.56
N LEU A 66 -19.15 13.35 -4.82
CA LEU A 66 -18.19 12.80 -3.85
C LEU A 66 -18.70 12.81 -2.41
N MET A 67 -19.78 13.54 -2.11
CA MET A 67 -20.25 13.82 -0.74
C MET A 67 -20.92 12.66 0.03
N ARG A 68 -21.09 11.46 -0.57
CA ARG A 68 -21.92 10.39 0.03
C ARG A 68 -21.31 8.98 -0.07
N HIS A 69 -20.05 8.81 0.30
CA HIS A 69 -19.39 7.51 0.32
C HIS A 69 -18.79 7.19 1.69
N THR A 70 -19.16 6.04 2.25
CA THR A 70 -18.55 5.53 3.48
C THR A 70 -17.30 4.73 3.14
N LYS A 71 -16.23 4.87 3.94
CA LYS A 71 -15.02 4.06 3.80
C LYS A 71 -15.40 2.58 3.84
N LYS A 72 -14.93 1.81 2.85
CA LYS A 72 -15.11 0.37 2.80
C LYS A 72 -13.95 -0.29 3.52
N SER A 73 -14.25 -1.27 4.36
CA SER A 73 -13.21 -2.15 4.91
C SER A 73 -12.57 -2.95 3.78
N TRP A 74 -11.25 -3.12 3.83
CA TRP A 74 -10.52 -3.93 2.85
C TRP A 74 -11.02 -5.38 2.82
N SER A 75 -11.45 -5.90 3.97
CA SER A 75 -12.06 -7.23 4.09
C SER A 75 -13.32 -7.40 3.23
N SER A 76 -14.01 -6.31 2.84
CA SER A 76 -15.19 -6.37 1.97
C SER A 76 -14.87 -6.71 0.50
N PHE A 77 -13.60 -6.68 0.11
CA PHE A 77 -13.14 -7.07 -1.22
C PHE A 77 -12.56 -8.50 -1.25
N VAL A 78 -12.55 -9.18 -0.10
CA VAL A 78 -12.06 -10.55 0.03
C VAL A 78 -13.14 -11.52 -0.44
N SER A 79 -12.75 -12.46 -1.29
CA SER A 79 -13.57 -13.53 -1.84
C SER A 79 -12.91 -14.89 -1.58
N SER A 80 -13.63 -15.98 -1.84
CA SER A 80 -13.06 -17.34 -1.75
C SER A 80 -11.84 -17.55 -2.63
N GLU A 81 -11.76 -16.85 -3.77
CA GLU A 81 -10.67 -16.99 -4.74
C GLU A 81 -9.39 -16.27 -4.26
N ASN A 82 -9.53 -15.13 -3.60
CA ASN A 82 -8.40 -14.25 -3.26
C ASN A 82 -8.02 -14.24 -1.76
N HIS A 83 -8.78 -14.94 -0.90
CA HIS A 83 -8.58 -14.94 0.55
C HIS A 83 -7.14 -15.30 0.97
N HIS A 84 -6.51 -16.22 0.25
CA HIS A 84 -5.14 -16.66 0.52
C HIS A 84 -4.08 -15.57 0.29
N LEU A 85 -4.41 -14.52 -0.49
CA LEU A 85 -3.55 -13.35 -0.71
C LEU A 85 -3.88 -12.18 0.23
N CYS A 86 -5.05 -12.20 0.86
CA CYS A 86 -5.59 -11.10 1.66
C CYS A 86 -5.39 -11.34 3.17
N THR A 87 -4.17 -11.64 3.60
CA THR A 87 -3.86 -11.76 5.04
C THR A 87 -4.01 -10.41 5.74
N ASP A 88 -4.25 -10.41 7.06
CA ASP A 88 -4.37 -9.16 7.83
C ASP A 88 -3.14 -8.25 7.66
N VAL A 89 -1.95 -8.85 7.58
CA VAL A 89 -0.69 -8.15 7.34
C VAL A 89 -0.64 -7.50 5.94
N ALA A 90 -1.18 -8.18 4.92
CA ALA A 90 -1.27 -7.64 3.57
C ALA A 90 -2.27 -6.47 3.49
N LEU A 91 -3.44 -6.63 4.14
CA LEU A 91 -4.47 -5.58 4.18
C LEU A 91 -4.00 -4.35 4.96
N ASP A 92 -3.27 -4.56 6.07
CA ASP A 92 -2.65 -3.49 6.85
C ASP A 92 -1.58 -2.75 6.04
N PHE A 93 -0.71 -3.47 5.32
CA PHE A 93 0.26 -2.84 4.43
C PHE A 93 -0.42 -2.00 3.35
N LEU A 94 -1.49 -2.53 2.75
CA LEU A 94 -2.26 -1.84 1.73
C LEU A 94 -2.92 -0.56 2.28
N ASP A 95 -3.50 -0.60 3.49
CA ASP A 95 -4.11 0.57 4.13
C ASP A 95 -3.11 1.69 4.40
N LYS A 96 -1.84 1.35 4.69
CA LYS A 96 -0.75 2.32 4.85
C LYS A 96 -0.27 2.93 3.51
N LEU A 97 -0.46 2.24 2.39
CA LEU A 97 -0.14 2.76 1.05
C LEU A 97 -1.25 3.66 0.50
N LEU A 98 -2.51 3.23 0.61
CA LEU A 98 -3.67 3.88 0.00
C LEU A 98 -4.31 4.91 0.94
N ARG A 99 -3.57 6.00 1.21
CA ARG A 99 -4.06 7.18 1.95
C ARG A 99 -4.21 8.40 1.03
N TYR A 100 -5.26 9.19 1.26
CA TYR A 100 -5.44 10.48 0.55
C TYR A 100 -4.26 11.41 0.81
N ASP A 101 -4.02 11.66 2.10
CA ASP A 101 -2.92 12.48 2.56
C ASP A 101 -1.60 11.79 2.24
N HIS A 102 -0.91 12.33 1.24
CA HIS A 102 0.38 11.83 0.78
C HIS A 102 1.43 11.84 1.90
N THR A 103 1.31 12.71 2.91
CA THR A 103 2.22 12.76 4.06
C THR A 103 2.03 11.58 5.02
N GLN A 104 0.86 10.93 5.00
CA GLN A 104 0.54 9.76 5.84
C GLN A 104 0.85 8.42 5.17
N ARG A 105 1.19 8.41 3.88
CA ARG A 105 1.55 7.17 3.18
C ARG A 105 2.88 6.65 3.72
N ILE A 106 3.00 5.36 3.94
CA ILE A 106 4.27 4.73 4.35
C ILE A 106 5.40 5.09 3.36
N GLN A 107 6.60 5.38 3.87
CA GLN A 107 7.77 5.65 3.03
C GLN A 107 8.36 4.35 2.49
N ALA A 108 9.11 4.41 1.39
CA ALA A 108 9.72 3.21 0.80
C ALA A 108 10.62 2.44 1.79
N THR A 109 11.42 3.16 2.60
CA THR A 109 12.28 2.56 3.63
C THR A 109 11.48 1.85 4.72
N GLU A 110 10.40 2.47 5.19
CA GLU A 110 9.48 1.89 6.18
C GLU A 110 8.69 0.71 5.58
N ALA A 111 8.33 0.80 4.30
CA ALA A 111 7.61 -0.24 3.59
C ALA A 111 8.43 -1.53 3.48
N LEU A 112 9.73 -1.44 3.19
CA LEU A 112 10.64 -2.60 3.14
C LEU A 112 10.80 -3.28 4.51
N GLN A 113 10.59 -2.54 5.60
CA GLN A 113 10.62 -3.06 6.96
C GLN A 113 9.26 -3.59 7.45
N HIS A 114 8.19 -3.41 6.66
CA HIS A 114 6.86 -3.85 7.04
C HIS A 114 6.81 -5.38 7.26
N PRO A 115 5.99 -5.88 8.22
CA PRO A 115 5.82 -7.32 8.45
C PRO A 115 5.41 -8.13 7.23
N TYR A 116 4.79 -7.46 6.24
CA TYR A 116 4.43 -8.07 4.95
C TYR A 116 5.64 -8.67 4.23
N PHE A 117 6.83 -8.09 4.41
CA PHE A 117 8.06 -8.57 3.79
C PHE A 117 8.94 -9.43 4.71
N ASP A 118 8.49 -9.80 5.92
CA ASP A 118 9.23 -10.68 6.83
C ASP A 118 9.66 -11.99 6.15
N PRO A 119 8.78 -12.71 5.42
CA PRO A 119 9.17 -13.97 4.78
C PRO A 119 10.26 -13.76 3.71
N VAL A 120 10.24 -12.61 3.03
CA VAL A 120 11.24 -12.25 2.01
C VAL A 120 12.57 -11.94 2.67
N ARG A 121 12.59 -11.17 3.77
CA ARG A 121 13.82 -10.85 4.49
C ARG A 121 14.48 -12.10 5.08
N ALA A 122 13.71 -12.97 5.71
CA ALA A 122 14.20 -14.26 6.21
C ALA A 122 14.79 -15.13 5.08
N HIS A 123 14.18 -15.10 3.90
CA HIS A 123 14.69 -15.82 2.73
C HIS A 123 16.01 -15.22 2.21
N LEU A 124 16.14 -13.89 2.17
CA LEU A 124 17.39 -13.23 1.77
C LEU A 124 18.52 -13.47 2.78
N GLU A 125 18.23 -13.48 4.08
CA GLU A 125 19.20 -13.79 5.14
C GLU A 125 19.73 -15.24 5.02
N SER A 126 18.86 -16.20 4.68
CA SER A 126 19.29 -17.59 4.47
C SER A 126 20.12 -17.79 3.19
N GLN A 127 19.93 -16.96 2.16
CA GLN A 127 20.75 -16.99 0.94
C GLN A 127 22.08 -16.25 1.06
N THR A 128 22.13 -15.21 1.89
CA THR A 128 23.34 -14.41 2.13
C THR A 128 24.25 -14.99 3.20
N GLY A 129 24.04 -16.28 3.54
CA GLY A 129 24.84 -17.08 4.44
C GLY A 129 26.32 -16.71 4.42
N VAL A 130 26.70 -15.96 5.44
CA VAL A 130 28.07 -15.69 5.83
C VAL A 130 28.80 -17.03 5.79
N SER A 131 29.75 -17.15 4.86
CA SER A 131 30.82 -18.13 4.93
C SER A 131 31.70 -17.76 6.13
N ASN A 132 31.24 -18.07 7.34
CA ASN A 132 32.09 -18.11 8.52
C ASN A 132 32.81 -19.46 8.50
N HIS A 133 33.66 -19.65 7.49
CA HIS A 133 34.71 -20.66 7.50
C HIS A 133 36.00 -19.98 7.94
N GLY A 134 36.14 -19.88 9.25
CA GLY A 134 37.36 -19.51 9.94
C GLY A 134 37.60 -20.51 11.08
N ASN A 135 37.49 -21.80 10.78
CA ASN A 135 38.16 -22.82 11.59
C ASN A 135 39.63 -22.78 11.15
N CYS A 136 40.43 -21.92 11.77
CA CYS A 136 41.87 -22.12 11.80
C CYS A 136 42.15 -22.89 13.09
N ASP A 137 42.14 -24.21 12.94
CA ASP A 137 42.85 -25.10 13.85
C ASP A 137 44.33 -24.69 13.83
N GLU A 138 44.75 -23.87 14.79
CA GLU A 138 46.17 -23.78 15.16
C GLU A 138 46.44 -24.77 16.28
N ASN A 139 46.70 -26.02 15.89
CA ASN A 139 47.52 -26.95 16.66
C ASN A 139 48.77 -27.29 15.83
N GLU A 140 49.92 -27.29 16.53
CA GLU A 140 51.29 -27.70 16.15
C GLU A 140 52.20 -26.67 15.44
N HIS A 141 53.05 -26.00 16.22
CA HIS A 141 54.47 -26.39 16.33
C HIS A 141 55.27 -25.59 17.40
N ILE A 142 56.08 -26.36 18.14
CA ILE A 142 57.15 -26.03 19.12
C ILE A 142 56.73 -25.97 20.59
#